data_AF-A0A7G8VD66-F1
#
_entry.id   AF-A0A7G8VD66-F1
#
_cell.length_a   1.000
_cell.length_b   1.000
_cell.length_c   1.000
_cell.angle_alpha   90.00
_cell.angle_beta   90.00
_cell.angle_gamma   90.00
#
_symmetry.space_group_name_H-M   'P 1'
#
loop_
_entity.id
_entity.type
_entity.pdbx_description
1 polymer ?
#
loop_
_entity_poly.entity_id
_entity_poly.type
_entity_poly.pdbx_seq_one_letter_code
_entity_poly.pdbx_strand_id
1 'polypeptide(L)'
;MTEARAPITPWNPSRSATARVKNPLPVPDCCPNCGSPVFIDSNSCIYGREHGEWPWAVMCTGCDSYVGLHPFTGIPLGTLATPEIRAARKTAKAAFNPLWEGDGAQMTRTAAYGWLAAALGIANVEECHIAWFGVDQCRAVVAAIKARGAAPAHRHTCHWPGCERAVPPAMWGCSPHWFAIPKPLRDDIWRTYRPGQEISKTPSEAYVAAARAVQHWIAQQQKGKTA
;
A
#
# COMPACT_ATOMS: atom_id res chain seq x y z
N MET A 1 -43.40 -7.43 33.38
CA MET A 1 -41.97 -7.49 33.74
C MET A 1 -41.20 -7.70 32.45
N THR A 2 -40.52 -6.68 31.94
CA THR A 2 -39.64 -6.84 30.79
C THR A 2 -38.44 -7.66 31.23
N GLU A 3 -38.30 -8.88 30.71
CA GLU A 3 -37.10 -9.70 30.93
C GLU A 3 -35.85 -8.90 30.54
N ALA A 4 -34.87 -8.84 31.44
CA ALA A 4 -33.61 -8.21 31.15
C ALA A 4 -32.95 -8.93 29.97
N ARG A 5 -32.62 -8.17 28.92
CA ARG A 5 -32.02 -8.70 27.70
C ARG A 5 -30.67 -9.33 28.06
N ALA A 6 -30.45 -10.58 27.63
CA ALA A 6 -29.21 -11.31 27.90
C ALA A 6 -27.96 -10.49 27.51
N PRO A 7 -26.86 -10.59 28.27
CA PRO A 7 -25.64 -9.84 28.01
C PRO A 7 -25.09 -10.20 26.63
N ILE A 8 -24.54 -9.20 25.93
CA ILE A 8 -23.86 -9.43 24.66
C ILE A 8 -22.52 -10.11 24.97
N THR A 9 -22.25 -11.21 24.28
CA THR A 9 -21.00 -11.99 24.39
C THR A 9 -20.61 -12.53 23.02
N PRO A 10 -19.42 -13.12 22.83
CA PRO A 10 -19.09 -13.82 21.59
C PRO A 10 -20.09 -14.92 21.20
N TRP A 11 -20.69 -15.58 22.20
CA TRP A 11 -21.70 -16.64 22.02
C TRP A 11 -23.14 -16.11 21.92
N ASN A 12 -23.39 -14.87 22.34
CA ASN A 12 -24.63 -14.14 22.17
C ASN A 12 -24.35 -12.76 21.53
N PRO A 13 -23.90 -12.73 20.26
CA PRO A 13 -23.38 -11.51 19.65
C PRO A 13 -24.50 -10.51 19.31
N SER A 14 -24.14 -9.24 19.22
CA SER A 14 -25.06 -8.21 18.76
C SER A 14 -25.38 -8.40 17.28
N ARG A 15 -26.67 -8.58 16.95
CA ARG A 15 -27.14 -8.71 15.56
C ARG A 15 -26.73 -7.52 14.69
N SER A 16 -26.85 -6.30 15.23
CA SER A 16 -26.51 -5.09 14.48
C SER A 16 -25.00 -4.91 14.28
N ALA A 17 -24.17 -5.34 15.24
CA ALA A 17 -22.72 -5.32 15.09
C ALA A 17 -22.26 -6.38 14.07
N THR A 18 -22.81 -7.59 14.18
CA THR A 18 -22.53 -8.72 13.27
C THR A 18 -22.82 -8.33 11.81
N ALA A 19 -23.97 -7.70 11.55
CA ALA A 19 -24.36 -7.27 10.20
C ALA A 19 -23.44 -6.20 9.56
N ARG A 20 -22.60 -5.50 10.34
CA ARG A 20 -21.66 -4.50 9.82
C ARG A 20 -20.32 -5.10 9.40
N VAL A 21 -20.01 -6.32 9.83
CA VAL A 21 -18.73 -6.97 9.50
C VAL A 21 -18.80 -7.44 8.04
N LYS A 22 -17.96 -6.84 7.20
CA LYS A 22 -17.80 -7.26 5.81
C LYS A 22 -16.90 -8.49 5.76
N ASN A 23 -17.24 -9.45 4.90
CA ASN A 23 -16.48 -10.68 4.66
C ASN A 23 -16.11 -11.41 5.98
N PRO A 24 -17.09 -11.78 6.81
CA PRO A 24 -16.82 -12.37 8.12
C PRO A 24 -16.07 -13.71 7.95
N LEU A 25 -14.97 -13.86 8.68
CA LEU A 25 -14.29 -15.15 8.78
C LEU A 25 -14.99 -16.02 9.84
N PRO A 26 -15.13 -17.34 9.60
CA PRO A 26 -15.59 -18.25 10.65
C PRO A 26 -14.51 -18.36 11.74
N VAL A 27 -14.95 -18.63 12.97
CA VAL A 27 -14.04 -19.12 14.01
C VAL A 27 -13.68 -20.57 13.65
N PRO A 28 -12.40 -20.91 13.45
CA PRO A 28 -12.03 -22.28 13.13
C PRO A 28 -12.13 -23.18 14.37
N ASP A 29 -12.41 -24.47 14.22
CA ASP A 29 -12.42 -25.43 15.34
C ASP A 29 -10.99 -25.84 15.76
N CYS A 30 -10.05 -25.82 14.82
CA CYS A 30 -8.64 -26.15 15.01
C CYS A 30 -7.73 -25.02 14.50
N CYS A 31 -6.57 -24.85 15.13
CA CYS A 31 -5.60 -23.85 14.75
C CYS A 31 -4.99 -24.17 13.37
N PRO A 32 -5.04 -23.26 12.39
CA PRO A 32 -4.47 -23.52 11.07
C PRO A 32 -2.94 -23.60 11.07
N ASN A 33 -2.28 -23.13 12.14
CA ASN A 33 -0.82 -23.09 12.23
C ASN A 33 -0.21 -24.35 12.87
N CYS A 34 -0.95 -25.09 13.70
CA CYS A 34 -0.43 -26.27 14.40
C CYS A 34 -1.41 -27.44 14.57
N GLY A 35 -2.68 -27.28 14.18
CA GLY A 35 -3.72 -28.29 14.29
C GLY A 35 -4.35 -28.45 15.69
N SER A 36 -3.82 -27.82 16.73
CA SER A 36 -4.39 -27.92 18.08
C SER A 36 -5.76 -27.22 18.21
N PRO A 37 -6.62 -27.62 19.16
CA PRO A 37 -7.90 -26.95 19.41
C PRO A 37 -7.75 -25.47 19.73
N VAL A 38 -8.81 -24.72 19.44
CA VAL A 38 -8.91 -23.30 19.79
C VAL A 38 -10.12 -23.03 20.68
N PHE A 39 -10.07 -21.95 21.43
CA PHE A 39 -11.15 -21.54 22.33
C PHE A 39 -11.27 -20.01 22.36
N ILE A 40 -12.41 -19.49 22.79
CA ILE A 40 -12.63 -18.05 22.99
C ILE A 40 -12.58 -17.76 24.49
N ASP A 41 -11.75 -16.79 24.89
CA ASP A 41 -11.71 -16.29 26.27
C ASP A 41 -11.24 -14.81 26.31
N SER A 42 -11.20 -14.22 27.50
CA SER A 42 -10.68 -12.87 27.74
C SER A 42 -9.23 -12.75 27.28
N ASN A 43 -8.89 -11.65 26.61
CA ASN A 43 -7.54 -11.38 26.16
C ASN A 43 -6.56 -11.09 27.32
N SER A 44 -7.07 -10.99 28.55
CA SER A 44 -6.24 -10.97 29.75
C SER A 44 -5.39 -12.23 29.92
N CYS A 45 -5.81 -13.39 29.39
CA CYS A 45 -4.99 -14.60 29.34
C CYS A 45 -3.70 -14.42 28.52
N ILE A 46 -3.70 -13.48 27.57
CA ILE A 46 -2.56 -13.17 26.70
C ILE A 46 -1.72 -12.05 27.31
N TYR A 47 -2.37 -11.00 27.82
CA TYR A 47 -1.71 -9.74 28.18
C TYR A 47 -1.57 -9.49 29.69
N GLY A 48 -2.12 -10.37 30.54
CA GLY A 48 -2.18 -10.21 31.99
C GLY A 48 -3.24 -9.21 32.49
N ARG A 49 -3.93 -8.52 31.58
CA ARG A 49 -5.07 -7.62 31.86
C ARG A 49 -5.94 -7.48 30.62
N GLU A 50 -7.17 -7.01 30.80
CA GLU A 50 -8.06 -6.75 29.67
C GLU A 50 -7.60 -5.53 28.85
N HIS A 51 -7.71 -5.66 27.54
CA HIS A 51 -7.37 -4.61 26.58
C HIS A 51 -8.50 -4.36 25.58
N GLY A 52 -8.86 -3.09 25.38
CA GLY A 52 -9.86 -2.66 24.41
C GLY A 52 -11.30 -2.80 24.91
N GLU A 53 -12.25 -2.28 24.13
CA GLU A 53 -13.68 -2.26 24.47
C GLU A 53 -14.36 -3.63 24.35
N TRP A 54 -13.73 -4.57 23.65
CA TRP A 54 -14.21 -5.94 23.44
C TRP A 54 -13.07 -6.92 23.67
N PRO A 55 -12.76 -7.24 24.94
CA PRO A 55 -11.52 -7.92 25.32
C PRO A 55 -11.58 -9.43 25.10
N TRP A 56 -12.12 -9.89 23.97
CA TRP A 56 -12.24 -11.31 23.63
C TRP A 56 -11.31 -11.70 22.49
N ALA A 57 -10.74 -12.90 22.59
CA ALA A 57 -9.87 -13.46 21.55
C ALA A 57 -10.15 -14.96 21.35
N VAL A 58 -9.99 -15.42 20.10
CA VAL A 58 -9.81 -16.84 19.79
C VAL A 58 -8.33 -17.16 20.02
N MET A 59 -8.06 -18.23 20.77
CA MET A 59 -6.72 -18.62 21.21
C MET A 59 -6.47 -20.09 20.94
N CYS A 60 -5.24 -20.40 20.53
CA CYS A 60 -4.75 -21.75 20.30
C CYS A 60 -4.13 -22.33 21.57
N THR A 61 -4.38 -23.61 21.82
CA THR A 61 -3.80 -24.36 22.95
C THR A 61 -2.34 -24.79 22.74
N GLY A 62 -1.86 -24.93 21.50
CA GLY A 62 -0.53 -25.49 21.21
C GLY A 62 0.60 -24.54 20.76
N CYS A 63 0.31 -23.41 20.12
CA CYS A 63 1.35 -22.62 19.44
C CYS A 63 1.31 -21.09 19.66
N ASP A 64 0.66 -20.64 20.74
CA ASP A 64 0.49 -19.21 21.06
C ASP A 64 -0.13 -18.38 19.91
N SER A 65 -0.88 -19.04 19.01
CA SER A 65 -1.65 -18.33 18.00
C SER A 65 -2.91 -17.74 18.62
N TYR A 66 -3.20 -16.49 18.32
CA TYR A 66 -4.46 -15.87 18.74
C TYR A 66 -4.94 -14.82 17.75
N VAL A 67 -6.21 -14.46 17.85
CA VAL A 67 -6.83 -13.37 17.09
C VAL A 67 -7.97 -12.75 17.92
N GLY A 68 -8.01 -11.41 17.99
CA GLY A 68 -9.10 -10.70 18.65
C GLY A 68 -10.40 -10.76 17.85
N LEU A 69 -11.51 -10.37 18.47
CA LEU A 69 -12.83 -10.34 17.84
C LEU A 69 -13.26 -8.91 17.46
N HIS A 70 -14.08 -8.78 16.42
CA HIS A 70 -14.77 -7.53 16.12
C HIS A 70 -15.68 -7.15 17.30
N PRO A 71 -15.75 -5.85 17.69
CA PRO A 71 -16.52 -5.42 18.85
C PRO A 71 -17.96 -5.90 18.85
N PHE A 72 -18.41 -6.45 19.99
CA PHE A 72 -19.76 -6.97 20.21
C PHE A 72 -20.14 -8.17 19.34
N THR A 73 -19.16 -8.88 18.76
CA THR A 73 -19.38 -10.07 17.91
C THR A 73 -18.56 -11.27 18.35
N GLY A 74 -18.87 -12.43 17.76
CA GLY A 74 -18.04 -13.62 17.76
C GLY A 74 -17.10 -13.73 16.55
N ILE A 75 -16.96 -12.69 15.72
CA ILE A 75 -16.26 -12.75 14.43
C ILE A 75 -14.79 -12.34 14.60
N PRO A 76 -13.81 -13.16 14.18
CA PRO A 76 -12.39 -12.81 14.22
C PRO A 76 -12.04 -11.57 13.40
N LEU A 77 -11.12 -10.75 13.92
CA LEU A 77 -10.53 -9.60 13.19
C LEU A 77 -9.65 -10.03 12.00
N GLY A 78 -9.32 -11.31 11.90
CA GLY A 78 -8.45 -11.88 10.88
C GLY A 78 -8.18 -13.36 11.14
N THR A 79 -7.05 -13.88 10.66
CA THR A 79 -6.65 -15.26 10.93
C THR A 79 -5.80 -15.37 12.18
N LEU A 80 -5.86 -16.53 12.84
CA LEU A 80 -5.02 -16.91 13.98
C LEU A 80 -3.54 -16.68 13.64
N ALA A 81 -2.87 -15.86 14.44
CA ALA A 81 -1.50 -15.46 14.17
C ALA A 81 -0.57 -15.91 15.28
N THR A 82 0.48 -16.66 14.92
CA THR A 82 1.64 -16.95 15.77
C THR A 82 2.40 -15.65 16.10
N PRO A 83 3.32 -15.65 17.09
CA PRO A 83 4.22 -14.52 17.34
C PRO A 83 4.90 -13.99 16.07
N GLU A 84 5.36 -14.90 15.20
CA GLU A 84 6.01 -14.56 13.94
C GLU A 84 5.05 -13.85 12.97
N ILE A 85 3.84 -14.38 12.78
CA ILE A 85 2.82 -13.75 11.93
C ILE A 85 2.44 -12.37 12.48
N ARG A 86 2.28 -12.22 13.80
CA ARG A 86 1.98 -10.92 14.43
C ARG A 86 3.08 -9.90 14.18
N ALA A 87 4.35 -10.29 14.32
CA ALA A 87 5.49 -9.44 14.01
C ALA A 87 5.54 -9.06 12.53
N ALA A 88 5.33 -10.02 11.62
CA ALA A 88 5.30 -9.77 10.18
C ALA A 88 4.17 -8.81 9.77
N ARG A 89 2.96 -8.98 10.32
CA ARG A 89 1.83 -8.07 10.11
C ARG A 89 2.11 -6.66 10.63
N LYS A 90 2.76 -6.54 11.79
CA LYS A 90 3.17 -5.24 12.35
C LYS A 90 4.11 -4.51 11.38
N THR A 91 5.13 -5.19 10.88
CA THR A 91 6.07 -4.63 9.90
C THR A 91 5.38 -4.25 8.59
N ALA A 92 4.52 -5.12 8.05
CA ALA A 92 3.77 -4.84 6.84
C ALA A 92 2.88 -3.60 6.98
N LYS A 93 2.14 -3.48 8.09
CA LYS A 93 1.31 -2.29 8.40
C LYS A 93 2.16 -1.03 8.54
N ALA A 94 3.29 -1.09 9.23
CA ALA A 94 4.17 0.06 9.41
C ALA A 94 4.71 0.60 8.06
N ALA A 95 4.95 -0.29 7.08
CA ALA A 95 5.34 0.10 5.72
C ALA A 95 4.16 0.59 4.88
N PHE A 96 2.98 -0.03 5.01
CA PHE A 96 1.82 0.20 4.15
C PHE A 96 0.95 1.39 4.58
N ASN A 97 0.66 1.52 5.88
CA ASN A 97 -0.25 2.55 6.39
C ASN A 97 0.12 3.99 5.99
N PRO A 98 1.41 4.39 5.96
CA PRO A 98 1.79 5.75 5.55
C PRO A 98 1.33 6.13 4.13
N LEU A 99 0.96 5.16 3.27
CA LEU A 99 0.38 5.49 1.97
C LEU A 99 -0.97 6.19 2.07
N TRP A 100 -1.76 5.91 3.12
CA TRP A 100 -3.15 6.34 3.24
C TRP A 100 -3.54 6.93 4.60
N GLU A 101 -2.68 6.83 5.61
CA GLU A 101 -2.90 7.29 6.97
C GLU A 101 -1.86 8.35 7.35
N GLY A 102 -2.32 9.46 7.94
CA GLY A 102 -1.48 10.56 8.44
C GLY A 102 -1.25 11.70 7.45
N ASP A 103 -0.54 12.72 7.92
CA ASP A 103 -0.20 13.91 7.13
C ASP A 103 0.80 13.54 6.03
N GLY A 104 0.45 13.83 4.78
CA GLY A 104 1.24 13.42 3.60
C GLY A 104 0.82 12.08 2.98
N ALA A 105 -0.33 11.52 3.39
CA ALA A 105 -0.95 10.39 2.71
C ALA A 105 -1.06 10.64 1.19
N GLN A 106 -0.58 9.69 0.41
CA GLN A 106 -0.51 9.81 -1.06
C GLN A 106 -1.83 9.40 -1.72
N MET A 107 -2.68 8.66 -1.02
CA MET A 107 -3.92 8.13 -1.56
C MET A 107 -4.94 7.82 -0.46
N THR A 108 -6.20 7.58 -0.85
CA THR A 108 -7.23 7.12 0.09
C THR A 108 -6.97 5.68 0.52
N ARG A 109 -7.53 5.25 1.65
CA ARG A 109 -7.45 3.86 2.12
C ARG A 109 -7.91 2.87 1.04
N THR A 110 -9.03 3.14 0.40
CA THR A 110 -9.57 2.29 -0.67
C THR A 110 -8.59 2.19 -1.85
N ALA A 111 -8.00 3.31 -2.26
CA ALA A 111 -7.00 3.31 -3.33
C ALA A 111 -5.72 2.54 -2.94
N ALA A 112 -5.28 2.65 -1.68
CA ALA A 112 -4.12 1.92 -1.19
C ALA A 112 -4.33 0.41 -1.19
N TYR A 113 -5.49 -0.06 -0.73
CA TYR A 113 -5.83 -1.49 -0.78
C TYR A 113 -6.04 -2.00 -2.21
N GLY A 114 -6.63 -1.19 -3.09
CA GLY A 114 -6.73 -1.52 -4.52
C GLY A 114 -5.35 -1.67 -5.18
N TRP A 115 -4.42 -0.74 -4.91
CA TRP A 115 -3.04 -0.85 -5.38
C TRP A 115 -2.34 -2.08 -4.80
N LEU A 116 -2.46 -2.33 -3.49
CA LEU A 116 -1.80 -3.45 -2.84
C LEU A 116 -2.29 -4.79 -3.39
N ALA A 117 -3.60 -4.93 -3.60
CA ALA A 117 -4.19 -6.13 -4.21
C ALA A 117 -3.59 -6.39 -5.60
N ALA A 118 -3.53 -5.37 -6.45
CA ALA A 118 -2.91 -5.48 -7.77
C ALA A 118 -1.42 -5.84 -7.68
N ALA A 119 -0.67 -5.21 -6.78
CA ALA A 119 0.77 -5.47 -6.59
C ALA A 119 1.06 -6.89 -6.09
N LEU A 120 0.13 -7.51 -5.35
CA LEU A 120 0.24 -8.88 -4.84
C LEU A 120 -0.46 -9.93 -5.72
N GLY A 121 -1.10 -9.51 -6.83
CA GLY A 121 -1.85 -10.41 -7.69
C GLY A 121 -3.14 -10.98 -7.06
N ILE A 122 -3.73 -10.27 -6.10
CA ILE A 122 -4.99 -10.65 -5.46
C ILE A 122 -6.14 -10.09 -6.29
N ALA A 123 -6.90 -10.97 -6.94
CA ALA A 123 -7.97 -10.59 -7.87
C ALA A 123 -9.13 -9.84 -7.18
N ASN A 124 -9.49 -10.26 -5.98
CA ASN A 124 -10.54 -9.65 -5.19
C ASN A 124 -9.96 -8.73 -4.11
N VAL A 125 -10.15 -7.42 -4.23
CA VAL A 125 -9.61 -6.43 -3.27
C VAL A 125 -10.13 -6.66 -1.85
N GLU A 126 -11.34 -7.19 -1.71
CA GLU A 126 -11.97 -7.52 -0.42
C GLU A 126 -11.27 -8.69 0.30
N GLU A 127 -10.42 -9.46 -0.38
CA GLU A 127 -9.56 -10.50 0.23
C GLU A 127 -8.17 -9.96 0.58
N CYS A 128 -7.82 -8.75 0.12
CA CYS A 128 -6.55 -8.10 0.40
C CYS A 128 -6.57 -7.45 1.79
N HIS A 129 -6.54 -8.28 2.84
CA HIS A 129 -6.53 -7.83 4.22
C HIS A 129 -5.26 -8.30 4.93
N ILE A 130 -4.42 -7.35 5.39
CA ILE A 130 -3.15 -7.68 6.09
C ILE A 130 -3.41 -8.55 7.34
N ALA A 131 -4.58 -8.44 7.97
CA ALA A 131 -4.98 -9.29 9.09
C ALA A 131 -5.24 -10.76 8.70
N TRP A 132 -5.33 -11.08 7.41
CA TRP A 132 -5.51 -12.45 6.90
C TRP A 132 -4.18 -13.06 6.44
N PHE A 133 -3.18 -12.22 6.19
CA PHE A 133 -1.90 -12.63 5.60
C PHE A 133 -1.03 -13.44 6.56
N GLY A 134 -0.36 -14.45 6.01
CA GLY A 134 0.77 -15.13 6.63
C GLY A 134 2.09 -14.36 6.47
N VAL A 135 3.19 -14.94 6.97
CA VAL A 135 4.52 -14.32 6.97
C VAL A 135 4.96 -13.90 5.56
N ASP A 136 4.86 -14.80 4.57
CA ASP A 136 5.38 -14.53 3.22
C ASP A 136 4.56 -13.47 2.48
N GLN A 137 3.24 -13.46 2.64
CA GLN A 137 2.40 -12.38 2.11
C GLN A 137 2.74 -11.04 2.76
N CYS A 138 2.99 -11.00 4.08
CA CYS A 138 3.46 -9.78 4.74
C CYS A 138 4.85 -9.33 4.22
N ARG A 139 5.76 -10.25 3.93
CA ARG A 139 7.05 -9.93 3.29
C ARG A 139 6.84 -9.35 1.89
N ALA A 140 5.91 -9.91 1.12
CA ALA A 140 5.54 -9.40 -0.19
C ALA A 140 4.95 -7.97 -0.14
N VAL A 141 4.14 -7.65 0.88
CA VAL A 141 3.67 -6.26 1.11
C VAL A 141 4.85 -5.30 1.26
N VAL A 142 5.82 -5.64 2.11
CA VAL A 142 7.00 -4.79 2.35
C VAL A 142 7.83 -4.64 1.08
N ALA A 143 8.02 -5.72 0.31
CA ALA A 143 8.72 -5.68 -0.97
C ALA A 143 8.01 -4.79 -1.99
N ALA A 144 6.68 -4.89 -2.11
CA ALA A 144 5.87 -4.05 -2.99
C ALA A 144 5.98 -2.56 -2.64
N ILE A 145 5.96 -2.22 -1.35
CA ILE A 145 6.15 -0.83 -0.90
C ILE A 145 7.55 -0.30 -1.24
N LYS A 146 8.59 -1.10 -1.01
CA LYS A 146 9.96 -0.72 -1.38
C LYS A 146 10.09 -0.52 -2.89
N ALA A 147 9.51 -1.41 -3.69
CA ALA A 147 9.51 -1.31 -5.15
C ALA A 147 8.73 -0.09 -5.64
N ARG A 148 7.65 0.32 -4.94
CA ARG A 148 6.90 1.54 -5.24
C ARG A 148 7.73 2.81 -5.02
N GLY A 149 8.55 2.85 -3.98
CA GLY A 149 9.43 3.98 -3.67
C GLY A 149 10.71 4.02 -4.51
N ALA A 150 11.09 2.90 -5.13
CA ALA A 150 12.20 2.84 -6.06
C ALA A 150 11.78 3.47 -7.40
N ALA A 151 12.41 4.57 -7.79
CA ALA A 151 12.29 5.07 -9.16
C ALA A 151 12.69 3.95 -10.14
N PRO A 152 11.99 3.79 -11.29
CA PRO A 152 12.30 2.70 -12.21
C PRO A 152 13.75 2.80 -12.67
N ALA A 153 14.47 1.69 -12.62
CA ALA A 153 15.89 1.53 -12.96
C ALA A 153 16.22 1.73 -14.45
N HIS A 154 15.41 2.48 -15.21
CA HIS A 154 15.80 2.88 -16.54
C HIS A 154 16.74 4.08 -16.43
N ARG A 155 17.95 3.94 -16.98
CA ARG A 155 18.86 5.08 -17.16
C ARG A 155 18.17 6.08 -18.09
N HIS A 156 17.86 7.26 -17.58
CA HIS A 156 17.42 8.39 -18.39
C HIS A 156 18.57 9.38 -18.49
N THR A 157 18.94 9.74 -19.71
CA THR A 157 20.03 10.67 -19.98
C THR A 157 19.47 12.02 -20.42
N CYS A 158 20.29 13.06 -20.26
CA CYS A 158 19.98 14.39 -20.77
C CYS A 158 19.60 14.32 -22.26
N HIS A 159 18.53 15.01 -22.66
CA HIS A 159 18.10 15.04 -24.07
C HIS A 159 18.93 15.99 -24.93
N TRP A 160 19.91 16.69 -24.36
CA TRP A 160 20.78 17.57 -25.13
C TRP A 160 21.70 16.71 -26.02
N PRO A 161 21.78 16.96 -27.34
CA PRO A 161 22.60 16.17 -28.25
C PRO A 161 24.06 16.06 -27.76
N GLY A 162 24.54 14.83 -27.58
CA GLY A 162 25.90 14.53 -27.11
C GLY A 162 26.11 14.58 -25.58
N CYS A 163 25.07 14.77 -24.77
CA CYS A 163 25.19 14.77 -23.31
C CYS A 163 24.75 13.44 -22.68
N GLU A 164 25.69 12.72 -22.04
CA GLU A 164 25.40 11.42 -21.41
C GLU A 164 25.04 11.52 -19.91
N ARG A 165 24.92 12.73 -19.37
CA ARG A 165 24.64 12.92 -17.93
C ARG A 165 23.30 12.28 -17.56
N ALA A 166 23.31 11.39 -16.56
CA ALA A 166 22.11 10.80 -16.02
C ALA A 166 21.23 11.87 -15.34
N VAL A 167 19.94 11.81 -15.59
CA VAL A 167 18.95 12.73 -15.01
C VAL A 167 17.70 11.95 -14.58
N PRO A 168 16.93 12.44 -13.60
CA PRO A 168 15.65 11.82 -13.25
C PRO A 168 14.71 11.75 -14.47
N PRO A 169 13.87 10.71 -14.61
CA PRO A 169 12.94 10.56 -15.75
C PRO A 169 11.95 11.71 -15.94
N ALA A 170 11.63 12.43 -14.86
CA ALA A 170 10.76 13.60 -14.89
C ALA A 170 11.45 14.85 -15.48
N MET A 171 12.77 14.84 -15.65
CA MET A 171 13.55 15.97 -16.12
C MET A 171 13.88 15.83 -17.61
N TRP A 172 13.62 16.89 -18.39
CA TRP A 172 13.99 16.91 -19.82
C TRP A 172 15.51 16.89 -20.04
N GLY A 173 16.29 17.49 -19.14
CA GLY A 173 17.74 17.55 -19.28
C GLY A 173 18.42 17.92 -17.97
N CYS A 174 19.75 17.87 -17.96
CA CYS A 174 20.52 18.26 -16.78
C CYS A 174 20.43 19.77 -16.53
N SER A 175 20.66 20.21 -15.29
CA SER A 175 20.55 21.61 -14.89
C SER A 175 21.24 22.59 -15.86
N PRO A 176 22.53 22.41 -16.27
CA PRO A 176 23.18 23.34 -17.20
C PRO A 176 22.46 23.46 -18.55
N HIS A 177 22.05 22.34 -19.14
CA HIS A 177 21.36 22.33 -20.42
C HIS A 177 19.91 22.79 -20.32
N TRP A 178 19.25 22.50 -19.20
CA TRP A 178 17.91 23.01 -18.93
C TRP A 178 17.92 24.54 -18.93
N PHE A 179 18.83 25.17 -18.17
CA PHE A 179 18.91 26.63 -18.10
C PHE A 179 19.47 27.30 -19.36
N ALA A 180 20.12 26.56 -20.25
CA ALA A 180 20.50 27.05 -21.58
C ALA A 180 19.29 27.21 -22.52
N ILE A 181 18.18 26.54 -22.27
CA ILE A 181 16.97 26.61 -23.10
C ILE A 181 16.22 27.92 -22.83
N PRO A 182 15.74 28.63 -23.89
CA PRO A 182 14.92 29.83 -23.75
C PRO A 182 13.70 29.57 -22.86
N LYS A 183 13.38 30.55 -22.00
CA LYS A 183 12.28 30.42 -21.04
C LYS A 183 10.95 29.98 -21.69
N PRO A 184 10.52 30.53 -22.85
CA PRO A 184 9.26 30.08 -23.47
C PRO A 184 9.22 28.58 -23.78
N LEU A 185 10.33 28.03 -24.28
CA LEU A 185 10.42 26.60 -24.58
C LEU A 185 10.46 25.74 -23.31
N ARG A 186 11.10 26.23 -22.24
CA ARG A 186 11.06 25.57 -20.92
C ARG A 186 9.64 25.54 -20.35
N ASP A 187 8.94 26.67 -20.44
CA ASP A 187 7.56 26.80 -19.98
C ASP A 187 6.64 25.85 -20.76
N ASP A 188 6.86 25.69 -22.08
CA ASP A 188 6.10 24.76 -22.93
C ASP A 188 6.30 23.30 -22.55
N ILE A 189 7.54 22.89 -22.25
CA ILE A 189 7.84 21.55 -21.73
C ILE A 189 7.07 21.29 -20.44
N TRP A 190 7.10 22.23 -19.49
CA TRP A 190 6.38 22.08 -18.23
C TRP A 190 4.87 22.08 -18.40
N ARG A 191 4.34 22.98 -19.22
CA ARG A 191 2.91 23.10 -19.50
C ARG A 191 2.31 21.83 -20.11
N THR A 192 3.08 21.13 -20.93
CA THR A 192 2.65 19.91 -21.62
C THR A 192 3.02 18.63 -20.86
N TYR A 193 3.86 18.73 -19.83
CA TYR A 193 4.25 17.60 -18.99
C TYR A 193 3.09 17.11 -18.12
N ARG A 194 2.89 15.80 -18.08
CA ARG A 194 1.92 15.13 -17.19
C ARG A 194 2.68 14.19 -16.27
N PRO A 195 2.66 14.38 -14.95
CA PRO A 195 3.26 13.43 -14.02
C PRO A 195 2.79 12.00 -14.30
N GLY A 196 3.75 11.07 -14.40
CA GLY A 196 3.49 9.66 -14.71
C GLY A 196 3.74 9.27 -16.17
N GLN A 197 3.80 10.21 -17.13
CA GLN A 197 4.08 9.87 -18.53
C GLN A 197 5.51 9.33 -18.74
N GLU A 198 6.45 9.73 -17.87
CA GLU A 198 7.82 9.25 -17.78
C GLU A 198 7.91 7.80 -17.27
N ILE A 199 6.87 7.36 -16.57
CA ILE A 199 6.72 5.99 -16.04
C ILE A 199 6.01 5.12 -17.09
N SER A 200 4.86 5.57 -17.61
CA SER A 200 4.06 4.80 -18.57
C SER A 200 4.70 4.68 -19.96
N LYS A 201 5.69 5.53 -20.26
CA LYS A 201 6.34 5.64 -21.57
C LYS A 201 5.38 6.01 -22.71
N THR A 202 4.29 6.69 -22.37
CA THR A 202 3.27 7.17 -23.33
C THR A 202 3.12 8.69 -23.22
N PRO A 203 4.11 9.48 -23.69
CA PRO A 203 4.04 10.93 -23.62
C PRO A 203 2.89 11.47 -24.47
N SER A 204 2.29 12.58 -24.04
CA SER A 204 1.25 13.25 -24.83
C SER A 204 1.83 13.82 -26.14
N GLU A 205 1.01 13.90 -27.19
CA GLU A 205 1.42 14.52 -28.45
C GLU A 205 1.91 15.96 -28.26
N ALA A 206 1.25 16.72 -27.37
CA ALA A 206 1.65 18.07 -27.01
C ALA A 206 3.06 18.12 -26.38
N TYR A 207 3.38 17.17 -25.49
CA TYR A 207 4.72 17.06 -24.89
C TYR A 207 5.78 16.71 -25.93
N VAL A 208 5.48 15.76 -26.83
CA VAL A 208 6.39 15.39 -27.93
C VAL A 208 6.65 16.58 -28.84
N ALA A 209 5.63 17.38 -29.17
CA ALA A 209 5.78 18.60 -29.96
C ALA A 209 6.68 19.64 -29.27
N ALA A 210 6.46 19.90 -27.97
CA ALA A 210 7.30 20.80 -27.19
C ALA A 210 8.76 20.33 -27.12
N ALA A 211 8.98 19.03 -26.88
CA ALA A 211 10.32 18.44 -26.87
C ALA A 211 11.04 18.56 -28.23
N ARG A 212 10.32 18.35 -29.34
CA ARG A 212 10.87 18.56 -30.70
C ARG A 212 11.21 20.02 -30.97
N ALA A 213 10.41 20.98 -30.48
CA ALA A 213 10.71 22.40 -30.61
C ALA A 213 12.03 22.78 -29.92
N VAL A 214 12.28 22.24 -28.71
CA VAL A 214 13.57 22.39 -28.01
C VAL A 214 14.72 21.83 -28.84
N GLN A 215 14.59 20.61 -29.36
CA GLN A 215 15.64 19.98 -30.20
C GLN A 215 15.94 20.80 -31.46
N HIS A 216 14.90 21.30 -32.12
CA HIS A 216 15.05 22.15 -33.30
C HIS A 216 15.81 23.44 -32.99
N TRP A 217 15.46 24.10 -31.87
CA TRP A 217 16.17 25.29 -31.42
C TRP A 217 17.65 25.00 -31.10
N ILE A 218 17.96 23.88 -30.43
CA ILE A 218 19.36 23.49 -30.16
C ILE A 218 20.13 23.32 -31.48
N ALA A 219 19.55 22.63 -32.46
CA ALA A 219 20.18 22.42 -33.76
C ALA A 219 20.48 23.73 -34.50
N GLN A 220 19.60 24.73 -34.39
CA GLN A 220 19.84 26.06 -34.97
C GLN A 220 21.03 26.77 -34.29
N GLN A 221 21.13 26.71 -32.95
CA GLN A 221 22.23 27.32 -32.20
C GLN A 221 23.60 26.69 -32.52
N GLN A 222 23.64 25.37 -32.78
CA GLN A 222 24.89 24.68 -33.11
C GLN A 222 25.38 25.01 -34.53
N LYS A 223 24.46 25.18 -35.49
CA LYS A 223 24.81 25.62 -36.86
C LYS A 223 25.38 27.04 -36.90
N GLY A 224 24.87 27.95 -36.07
CA GLY A 224 25.40 29.32 -35.97
C GLY A 224 26.76 29.45 -35.31
N LYS A 225 27.29 28.39 -34.68
CA LYS A 225 28.63 28.35 -34.07
C LYS A 225 29.71 27.72 -34.96
N THR A 226 29.29 27.06 -36.05
CA THR A 226 30.18 26.33 -36.98
C THR A 226 30.30 27.03 -38.35
N ALA A 227 29.61 28.14 -38.53
CA ALA A 227 29.75 29.09 -39.64
C ALA A 227 30.53 30.32 -39.16
#